data_AF-A0AAP5LNI7-F1
#
_entry.id   AF-A0AAP5LNI7-F1
#
_cell.length_a   1.000
_cell.length_b   1.000
_cell.length_c   1.000
_cell.angle_alpha   90.00
_cell.angle_beta   90.00
_cell.angle_gamma   90.00
#
_symmetry.space_group_name_H-M   'P 1'
#
loop_
_entity.id
_entity.type
_entity.pdbx_description
1 polymer ?
#
loop_
_entity_poly.entity_id
_entity_poly.type
_entity_poly.pdbx_seq_one_letter_code
_entity_poly.pdbx_strand_id
1 'polypeptide(L)'
;MEPITVLSDGSRSIAYDEMIPRLRQWIVEETCEREHEGIMKEQSGWEKSRYCIVDYKDASCAISAANAIRAFMPQIPLLVITDFHSLIRKRHLQQISGSGEVKLSLWHPGQLDQWLSEIQRWLQTSPQDNKNAIPSTMSIRS
;
A
#
# COMPACT_ATOMS: atom_id res chain seq x y z
N MET A 1 -14.60 1.15 2.57
CA MET A 1 -13.38 0.38 2.87
C MET A 1 -12.38 1.34 3.47
N GLU A 2 -11.77 0.99 4.60
CA GLU A 2 -10.78 1.85 5.27
C GLU A 2 -9.57 2.14 4.33
N PRO A 3 -8.93 3.31 4.45
CA PRO A 3 -7.84 3.72 3.55
C PRO A 3 -6.59 2.83 3.68
N ILE A 4 -6.42 2.17 4.83
CA ILE A 4 -5.31 1.27 5.12
C ILE A 4 -5.88 -0.02 5.72
N THR A 5 -5.57 -1.15 5.09
CA THR A 5 -5.86 -2.50 5.61
C THR A 5 -4.54 -3.22 5.87
N VAL A 6 -4.37 -3.79 7.07
CA VAL A 6 -3.18 -4.56 7.47
C VAL A 6 -3.51 -6.04 7.48
N LEU A 7 -2.70 -6.84 6.77
CA LEU A 7 -2.74 -8.29 6.83
C LEU A 7 -1.50 -8.79 7.58
N SER A 8 -1.65 -9.00 8.88
CA SER A 8 -0.62 -9.52 9.80
C SER A 8 -1.27 -10.52 10.76
N ASP A 9 -0.48 -11.49 11.22
CA ASP A 9 -0.87 -12.41 12.30
C ASP A 9 -0.56 -11.84 13.70
N GLY A 10 -0.01 -10.61 13.78
CA GLY A 10 0.31 -9.91 15.03
C GLY A 10 1.47 -10.54 15.81
N SER A 11 2.14 -11.56 15.27
CA SER A 11 3.22 -12.26 15.99
C SER A 11 4.54 -11.50 16.03
N ARG A 12 4.65 -10.43 15.23
CA ARG A 12 5.84 -9.58 15.15
C ARG A 12 5.63 -8.28 15.91
N SER A 13 6.68 -7.80 16.57
CA SER A 13 6.68 -6.52 17.27
C SER A 13 6.79 -5.33 16.30
N ILE A 14 5.89 -5.28 15.32
CA ILE A 14 5.69 -4.12 14.44
C ILE A 14 4.63 -3.25 15.08
N ALA A 15 4.91 -1.95 15.21
CA ALA A 15 4.04 -1.00 15.92
C ALA A 15 2.83 -0.57 15.07
N TYR A 16 2.09 -1.52 14.49
CA TYR A 16 0.91 -1.23 13.65
C TYR A 16 -0.11 -0.35 14.38
N ASP A 17 -0.34 -0.59 15.67
CA ASP A 17 -1.32 0.13 16.48
C ASP A 17 -1.01 1.62 16.64
N GLU A 18 0.27 2.00 16.62
CA GLU A 18 0.70 3.39 16.69
C GLU A 18 0.80 4.03 15.29
N MET A 19 1.28 3.24 14.35
CA MET A 19 1.62 3.66 13.00
C MET A 19 0.40 3.93 12.12
N ILE A 20 -0.60 3.04 12.16
CA ILE A 20 -1.77 3.11 11.30
C ILE A 20 -2.62 4.35 11.59
N PRO A 21 -2.91 4.71 12.86
CA PRO A 21 -3.61 5.96 13.16
C PRO A 21 -2.88 7.20 12.64
N ARG A 22 -1.55 7.27 12.80
CA ARG A 22 -0.75 8.41 12.33
C ARG A 22 -0.76 8.54 10.80
N LEU A 23 -0.67 7.43 10.07
CA LEU A 23 -0.79 7.44 8.61
C LEU A 23 -2.20 7.84 8.17
N ARG A 24 -3.25 7.37 8.85
CA ARG A 24 -4.64 7.77 8.55
C ARG A 24 -4.85 9.26 8.76
N GLN A 25 -4.36 9.80 9.88
CA GLN A 25 -4.45 11.22 10.19
C GLN A 25 -3.76 12.06 9.10
N TRP A 26 -2.51 11.72 8.75
CA TRP A 26 -1.78 12.42 7.71
C TRP A 26 -2.49 12.38 6.33
N ILE A 27 -3.05 11.23 5.94
CA ILE A 27 -3.83 11.12 4.68
C ILE A 27 -5.01 12.09 4.69
N VAL A 28 -5.73 12.20 5.83
CA VAL A 28 -6.87 13.11 5.96
C VAL A 28 -6.43 14.57 5.91
N GLU A 29 -5.36 14.93 6.64
CA GLU A 29 -4.84 16.30 6.71
C GLU A 29 -4.38 16.79 5.33
N GLU A 30 -3.59 16.02 4.60
CA GLU A 30 -3.14 16.40 3.26
C GLU A 30 -4.27 16.47 2.23
N THR A 31 -5.33 15.68 2.40
CA THR A 31 -6.52 15.77 1.54
C THR A 31 -7.26 17.10 1.80
N CYS A 32 -7.44 17.47 3.07
CA CYS A 32 -8.12 18.71 3.46
C CYS A 32 -7.34 19.98 3.07
N GLU A 33 -6.03 20.02 3.27
CA GLU A 33 -5.20 21.21 2.98
C GLU A 33 -5.22 21.57 1.49
N ARG A 34 -5.15 20.56 0.60
CA ARG A 34 -5.15 20.77 -0.84
C ARG A 34 -6.52 21.14 -1.41
N GLU A 35 -7.61 20.65 -0.80
CA GLU A 35 -8.97 21.09 -1.12
C GLU A 35 -9.18 22.58 -0.76
N HIS A 36 -8.55 23.05 0.32
CA HIS A 36 -8.65 24.45 0.77
C HIS A 36 -7.84 25.42 -0.10
N GLU A 37 -6.70 24.98 -0.64
CA GLU A 37 -5.80 25.81 -1.45
C GLU A 37 -6.28 26.03 -2.91
N GLY A 38 -7.38 25.42 -3.33
CA GLY A 38 -7.98 25.67 -4.66
C GLY A 38 -7.08 25.30 -5.84
N ILE A 39 -6.02 24.51 -5.61
CA ILE A 39 -5.09 24.05 -6.63
C ILE A 39 -5.78 22.94 -7.44
N MET A 40 -6.61 23.33 -8.41
CA MET A 40 -7.14 22.43 -9.47
C MET A 40 -6.03 22.03 -10.46
N LYS A 41 -4.85 21.61 -9.98
CA LYS A 41 -3.95 20.79 -10.80
C LYS A 41 -4.47 19.37 -10.70
N GLU A 42 -4.50 18.67 -11.83
CA GLU A 42 -4.95 17.29 -11.98
C GLU A 42 -4.78 16.50 -10.68
N GLN A 43 -5.90 16.08 -10.08
CA GLN A 43 -5.95 15.27 -8.86
C GLN A 43 -4.83 14.24 -8.91
N SER A 44 -3.78 14.45 -8.13
CA SER A 44 -2.72 13.46 -7.99
C SER A 44 -3.39 12.24 -7.37
N GLY A 45 -3.47 11.12 -8.10
CA GLY A 45 -4.38 10.01 -7.80
C GLY A 45 -4.21 9.33 -6.43
N TRP A 46 -3.25 9.78 -5.61
CA TRP A 46 -3.02 9.30 -4.25
C TRP A 46 -4.14 9.70 -3.26
N GLU A 47 -4.87 10.81 -3.49
CA GLU A 47 -6.00 11.27 -2.65
C GLU A 47 -7.16 10.25 -2.59
N LYS A 48 -7.17 9.30 -3.53
CA LYS A 48 -8.07 8.13 -3.55
C LYS A 48 -7.32 6.79 -3.44
N SER A 49 -5.99 6.81 -3.40
CA SER A 49 -5.16 5.60 -3.38
C SER A 49 -5.13 5.00 -2.00
N ARG A 50 -6.11 4.12 -1.79
CA ARG A 50 -6.04 3.08 -0.79
C ARG A 50 -4.78 2.26 -1.06
N TYR A 51 -4.06 1.87 -0.03
CA TYR A 51 -3.00 0.88 -0.13
C TYR A 51 -3.23 -0.19 0.94
N CYS A 52 -2.70 -1.38 0.68
CA CYS A 52 -2.74 -2.46 1.67
C CYS A 52 -1.34 -2.74 2.19
N ILE A 53 -1.27 -3.08 3.46
CA ILE A 53 -0.04 -3.49 4.11
C ILE A 53 -0.03 -5.02 4.18
N VAL A 54 1.03 -5.62 3.66
CA VAL A 54 1.26 -7.06 3.71
C VAL A 54 2.45 -7.33 4.60
N ASP A 55 2.21 -8.05 5.69
CA ASP A 55 3.24 -8.52 6.60
C ASP A 55 4.05 -9.66 5.96
N TYR A 56 5.32 -9.40 5.63
CA TYR A 56 6.28 -10.40 5.18
C TYR A 56 7.01 -11.02 6.36
N LYS A 57 6.30 -11.88 7.11
CA LYS A 57 6.89 -12.79 8.10
C LYS A 57 7.39 -14.07 7.44
N ASP A 58 6.60 -14.65 6.55
CA ASP A 58 6.99 -15.78 5.71
C ASP A 58 6.43 -15.60 4.30
N ALA A 59 7.11 -16.22 3.33
CA ALA A 59 6.78 -16.05 1.92
C ALA A 59 5.37 -16.57 1.60
N SER A 60 4.94 -17.68 2.19
CA SER A 60 3.67 -18.33 1.84
C SER A 60 2.49 -17.46 2.26
N CYS A 61 2.49 -17.00 3.52
CA CYS A 61 1.44 -16.13 4.04
C CYS A 61 1.38 -14.80 3.31
N ALA A 62 2.53 -14.17 3.07
CA ALA A 62 2.60 -12.89 2.35
C ALA A 62 2.09 -13.01 0.90
N ILE A 63 2.49 -14.07 0.18
CA ILE A 63 2.01 -14.33 -1.19
C ILE A 63 0.51 -14.62 -1.18
N SER A 64 0.02 -15.43 -0.25
CA SER A 64 -1.41 -15.76 -0.14
C SER A 64 -2.26 -14.51 0.14
N ALA A 65 -1.82 -13.68 1.09
CA ALA A 65 -2.45 -12.41 1.44
C ALA A 65 -2.48 -11.45 0.24
N ALA A 66 -1.35 -11.30 -0.45
CA ALA A 66 -1.25 -10.47 -1.64
C ALA A 66 -2.17 -10.98 -2.76
N ASN A 67 -2.18 -12.28 -3.05
CA ASN A 67 -3.06 -12.87 -4.05
C ASN A 67 -4.53 -12.62 -3.74
N ALA A 68 -4.95 -12.74 -2.47
CA ALA A 68 -6.31 -12.44 -2.05
C ALA A 68 -6.66 -10.96 -2.31
N ILE A 69 -5.79 -10.02 -1.96
CA ILE A 69 -6.00 -8.59 -2.27
C ILE A 69 -6.09 -8.38 -3.78
N ARG A 70 -5.13 -8.92 -4.54
CA ARG A 70 -5.02 -8.75 -5.99
C ARG A 70 -6.20 -9.35 -6.76
N ALA A 71 -6.85 -10.38 -6.22
CA ALA A 71 -8.06 -10.95 -6.82
C ALA A 71 -9.24 -9.95 -6.88
N PHE A 72 -9.33 -9.06 -5.89
CA PHE A 72 -10.40 -8.05 -5.81
C PHE A 72 -9.93 -6.66 -6.27
N MET A 73 -8.66 -6.34 -6.05
CA MET A 73 -8.06 -5.04 -6.35
C MET A 73 -6.68 -5.24 -7.01
N PRO A 74 -6.61 -5.64 -8.29
CA PRO A 74 -5.36 -6.02 -8.95
C PRO A 74 -4.29 -4.92 -8.96
N GLN A 75 -4.69 -3.65 -9.00
CA GLN A 75 -3.80 -2.50 -9.14
C GLN A 75 -3.51 -1.75 -7.84
N ILE A 76 -4.10 -2.16 -6.70
CA ILE A 76 -3.91 -1.42 -5.44
C ILE A 76 -2.43 -1.48 -4.99
N PRO A 77 -1.79 -0.37 -4.63
CA PRO A 77 -0.42 -0.42 -4.12
C PRO A 77 -0.33 -1.29 -2.88
N LEU A 78 0.69 -2.16 -2.83
CA LEU A 78 1.00 -2.95 -1.64
C LEU A 78 2.28 -2.46 -1.00
N LEU A 79 2.20 -2.15 0.29
CA LEU A 79 3.36 -1.94 1.14
C LEU A 79 3.69 -3.27 1.83
N VAL A 80 4.79 -3.88 1.44
CA VAL A 80 5.28 -5.14 2.00
C VAL A 80 6.26 -4.81 3.12
N ILE A 81 5.95 -5.25 4.33
CA ILE A 81 6.77 -4.96 5.52
C ILE A 81 7.55 -6.19 5.92
N THR A 82 8.85 -6.06 6.05
CA THR A 82 9.73 -7.13 6.51
C THR A 82 10.64 -6.64 7.63
N ASP A 83 11.15 -7.57 8.42
CA ASP A 83 12.24 -7.40 9.39
C ASP A 83 13.51 -8.15 8.95
N PHE A 84 13.52 -8.69 7.71
CA PHE A 84 14.56 -9.57 7.15
C PHE A 84 14.88 -10.83 7.95
N HIS A 85 14.07 -11.24 8.94
CA HIS A 85 14.21 -12.55 9.58
C HIS A 85 13.90 -13.70 8.61
N SER A 86 13.05 -13.43 7.62
CA SER A 86 12.73 -14.37 6.55
C SER A 86 13.36 -13.96 5.22
N LEU A 87 13.92 -14.93 4.51
CA LEU A 87 14.59 -14.69 3.23
C LEU A 87 13.60 -14.17 2.18
N ILE A 88 13.88 -12.99 1.65
CA ILE A 88 13.17 -12.42 0.51
C ILE A 88 13.86 -12.85 -0.78
N ARG A 89 13.11 -13.51 -1.66
CA ARG A 89 13.57 -13.88 -3.00
C ARG A 89 12.82 -13.05 -4.03
N LYS A 90 13.48 -12.77 -5.15
CA LYS A 90 12.87 -12.04 -6.30
C LYS A 90 11.53 -12.64 -6.72
N ARG A 91 11.43 -13.97 -6.77
CA ARG A 91 10.16 -14.67 -7.11
C ARG A 91 9.01 -14.35 -6.16
N HIS A 92 9.28 -14.16 -4.86
CA HIS A 92 8.25 -13.84 -3.88
C HIS A 92 7.70 -12.44 -4.14
N LEU A 93 8.58 -11.47 -4.40
CA LEU A 93 8.17 -10.10 -4.76
C LEU A 93 7.40 -10.07 -6.09
N GLN A 94 7.78 -10.88 -7.07
CA GLN A 94 7.04 -11.00 -8.33
C GLN A 94 5.63 -11.55 -8.11
N GLN A 95 5.47 -12.57 -7.27
CA GLN A 95 4.16 -13.14 -6.93
C GLN A 95 3.29 -12.16 -6.13
N ILE A 96 3.88 -11.42 -5.19
CA ILE A 96 3.17 -10.40 -4.40
C ILE A 96 2.77 -9.20 -5.29
N SER A 97 3.63 -8.81 -6.22
CA SER A 97 3.38 -7.69 -7.13
C SER A 97 2.27 -7.98 -8.12
N GLY A 98 2.29 -9.16 -8.76
CA GLY A 98 1.36 -9.44 -9.85
C GLY A 98 1.50 -8.36 -10.93
N SER A 99 0.40 -7.64 -11.21
CA SER A 99 0.37 -6.53 -12.16
C SER A 99 0.46 -5.14 -11.55
N GLY A 100 0.48 -5.01 -10.21
CA GLY A 100 0.40 -3.72 -9.53
C GLY A 100 1.65 -3.35 -8.75
N GLU A 101 1.67 -2.12 -8.24
CA GLU A 101 2.82 -1.57 -7.53
C GLU A 101 3.06 -2.25 -6.18
N VAL A 102 4.35 -2.42 -5.84
CA VAL A 102 4.80 -2.90 -4.54
C VAL A 102 5.95 -2.04 -4.05
N LYS A 103 5.84 -1.62 -2.80
CA LYS A 103 6.97 -1.08 -2.03
C LYS A 103 7.37 -2.08 -0.98
N LEU A 104 8.62 -2.53 -1.02
CA LEU A 104 9.21 -3.25 0.10
C LEU A 104 9.77 -2.23 1.10
N SER A 105 9.43 -2.40 2.38
CA SER A 105 9.93 -1.57 3.48
C SER A 105 10.44 -2.44 4.62
N LEU A 106 11.56 -2.02 5.20
CA LEU A 106 12.19 -2.68 6.33
C LEU A 106 11.71 -2.02 7.63
N TRP A 107 11.14 -2.82 8.52
CA TRP A 107 10.81 -2.43 9.88
C TRP A 107 12.01 -2.62 10.81
N HIS A 108 12.29 -1.60 11.60
CA HIS A 108 13.21 -1.66 12.73
C HIS A 108 12.56 -1.09 13.99
N PRO A 109 12.65 -1.79 15.14
CA PRO A 109 12.19 -1.25 16.41
C PRO A 109 12.85 0.11 16.71
N GLY A 110 12.05 1.07 17.17
CA GLY A 110 12.52 2.42 17.53
C GLY A 110 12.70 3.39 16.34
N GLN A 111 12.38 3.00 15.11
CA GLN A 111 12.48 3.86 13.92
C GLN A 111 11.11 4.26 13.34
N LEU A 112 10.08 4.34 14.18
CA LEU A 112 8.71 4.61 13.70
C LEU A 112 8.59 5.91 12.89
N ASP A 113 9.14 7.02 13.38
CA ASP A 113 9.05 8.32 12.70
C ASP A 113 9.76 8.33 11.34
N GLN A 114 10.93 7.70 11.27
CA GLN A 114 11.65 7.53 10.01
C GLN A 114 10.81 6.72 9.02
N TRP A 115 10.23 5.63 9.50
CA TRP A 115 9.43 4.72 8.69
C TRP A 115 8.16 5.39 8.16
N LEU A 116 7.47 6.17 9.00
CA LEU A 116 6.34 7.01 8.59
C LEU A 116 6.74 7.99 7.49
N SER A 117 7.86 8.70 7.68
CA SER A 117 8.37 9.68 6.71
C SER A 117 8.68 9.03 5.35
N GLU A 118 9.22 7.81 5.35
CA GLU A 118 9.53 7.07 4.13
C GLU A 118 8.27 6.68 3.35
N ILE A 119 7.20 6.31 4.06
CA ILE A 119 5.92 5.92 3.44
C ILE A 119 5.16 7.13 2.94
N GLN A 120 5.11 8.21 3.72
CA GLN A 120 4.52 9.48 3.28
C GLN A 120 5.16 9.93 1.97
N ARG A 121 6.50 9.92 1.90
CA ARG A 121 7.25 10.26 0.68
C ARG A 121 6.94 9.30 -0.47
N TRP A 122 6.84 8.00 -0.22
CA TRP A 122 6.48 7.04 -1.26
C TRP A 122 5.06 7.28 -1.80
N LEU A 123 4.09 7.55 -0.93
CA LEU A 123 2.71 7.83 -1.32
C LEU A 123 2.60 9.15 -2.10
N GLN A 124 3.39 10.17 -1.76
CA GLN A 124 3.46 11.43 -2.50
C GLN A 124 4.14 11.31 -3.88
N THR A 125 5.00 10.31 -4.08
CA THR A 125 5.80 10.13 -5.32
C THR A 125 5.36 8.97 -6.19
N SER A 126 4.46 8.10 -5.70
CA SER A 126 3.89 7.01 -6.48
C SER A 126 3.06 7.60 -7.63
N PRO A 127 3.40 7.29 -8.89
CA PRO A 127 2.65 7.77 -10.05
C PRO A 127 1.30 7.04 -10.13
N GLN A 128 0.31 7.53 -9.39
CA GLN A 128 -1.06 7.03 -9.48
C GLN A 128 -1.77 7.71 -10.66
N ASP A 129 -1.41 7.32 -11.90
CA ASP A 129 -2.25 7.55 -13.08
C ASP A 129 -3.43 6.56 -13.10
N ASN A 130 -4.24 6.56 -12.04
CA ASN A 130 -5.37 5.66 -11.93
C ASN A 130 -6.61 6.28 -12.61
N LYS A 131 -6.50 6.63 -13.89
CA LYS A 131 -7.64 7.03 -14.74
C LYS A 131 -8.39 5.82 -15.33
N ASN A 132 -7.88 4.59 -15.22
CA ASN A 132 -8.48 3.43 -15.89
C ASN A 132 -8.64 2.20 -14.96
N ALA A 133 -9.61 2.26 -14.05
CA ALA A 133 -10.26 1.06 -13.55
C ALA A 133 -11.65 0.91 -14.22
N ILE A 134 -11.65 0.84 -15.55
CA ILE A 134 -12.79 0.27 -16.29
C ILE A 134 -12.40 -1.19 -16.59
N PRO A 135 -13.18 -2.19 -16.15
CA PRO A 135 -12.95 -3.56 -16.56
C PRO A 135 -13.03 -3.63 -18.09
N SER A 136 -11.95 -4.02 -18.77
CA SER A 136 -11.92 -4.22 -20.23
C SER A 136 -12.63 -5.53 -20.65
N THR A 137 -13.70 -5.91 -19.97
CA THR A 137 -14.50 -7.10 -20.27
C THR A 137 -15.99 -6.77 -20.25
N MET A 138 -16.41 -5.77 -21.02
CA MET A 138 -17.73 -5.74 -21.65
C MET A 138 -17.66 -4.89 -22.92
N SER A 139 -17.20 -5.47 -24.02
CA SER A 139 -17.49 -4.98 -25.37
C SER A 139 -17.56 -6.16 -26.35
N ILE A 140 -18.76 -6.75 -26.37
CA ILE A 140 -19.54 -7.28 -27.51
C ILE A 140 -18.81 -8.00 -28.65
N ARG A 141 -19.22 -9.25 -28.92
CA ARG A 141 -19.90 -9.67 -30.17
C ARG A 141 -21.02 -10.64 -29.76
N SER A 142 -22.30 -10.24 -29.90
CA SER A 142 -23.15 -10.42 -31.11
C SER A 142 -23.34 -11.88 -31.45
#